data_AF-A0A4V6E254-F1
#
_entry.id   AF-A0A4V6E254-F1
#
_cell.length_a   1.000
_cell.length_b   1.000
_cell.length_c   1.000
_cell.angle_alpha   90.00
_cell.angle_beta   90.00
_cell.angle_gamma   90.00
#
_symmetry.space_group_name_H-M   'P 1'
#
loop_
_entity.id
_entity.type
_entity.pdbx_description
1 polymer ?
#
loop_
_entity_poly.entity_id
_entity_poly.type
_entity_poly.pdbx_seq_one_letter_code
_entity_poly.pdbx_strand_id
1 'polypeptide(L)'
;GARFEMDGIVDLAERLQCPVLTTFKAKGQIPDSHPLAGGVLGRSGTPIASHFMNEADLLAVFGASFSNHTGIAEYKPTIHVDYDAMTLGKFHSIDVPVWGEIGVTVDELHERLDEVEAESQREEITDRWAIWREEKASRRAGIPERGVNYATAFEAMTRLVPDDAIIPVDVGNNTYAFGRYFEPEHQ
;
A
#
# COMPACT_ATOMS: atom_id res chain seq x y z
N GLY A 1 1.81 -10.83 -10.11
CA GLY A 1 1.54 -9.57 -9.39
C GLY A 1 0.10 -9.13 -9.61
N ALA A 2 -0.50 -8.45 -8.64
CA ALA A 2 -1.97 -8.28 -8.55
C ALA A 2 -2.62 -7.19 -9.44
N ARG A 3 -1.89 -6.59 -10.38
CA ARG A 3 -2.33 -5.39 -11.12
C ARG A 3 -3.73 -5.50 -11.76
N PHE A 4 -4.08 -6.68 -12.27
CA PHE A 4 -5.34 -6.89 -12.99
C PHE A 4 -6.47 -7.44 -12.11
N GLU A 5 -6.17 -7.69 -10.83
CA GLU A 5 -7.08 -8.35 -9.88
C GLU A 5 -7.42 -7.42 -8.70
N MET A 6 -7.10 -6.12 -8.82
CA MET A 6 -7.26 -5.17 -7.72
C MET A 6 -8.72 -4.97 -7.31
N ASP A 7 -9.66 -4.98 -8.25
CA ASP A 7 -11.09 -4.82 -7.93
C ASP A 7 -11.55 -5.92 -6.97
N GLY A 8 -11.29 -7.19 -7.28
CA GLY A 8 -11.65 -8.31 -6.40
C GLY A 8 -10.92 -8.28 -5.06
N ILE A 9 -9.66 -7.83 -5.03
CA ILE A 9 -8.88 -7.66 -3.79
C ILE A 9 -9.44 -6.54 -2.93
N VAL A 10 -9.82 -5.41 -3.54
CA VAL A 10 -10.43 -4.28 -2.84
C VAL A 10 -11.79 -4.69 -2.30
N ASP A 11 -12.63 -5.36 -3.09
CA ASP A 11 -13.92 -5.90 -2.64
C ASP A 11 -13.75 -6.85 -1.44
N LEU A 12 -12.72 -7.71 -1.47
CA LEU A 12 -12.41 -8.61 -0.35
C LEU A 12 -11.99 -7.81 0.89
N ALA A 13 -11.16 -6.79 0.73
CA ALA A 13 -10.74 -5.91 1.82
C ALA A 13 -11.92 -5.10 2.39
N GLU A 14 -12.85 -4.66 1.54
CA GLU A 14 -14.08 -4.00 1.96
C GLU A 14 -14.95 -4.93 2.79
N ARG A 15 -15.12 -6.17 2.36
CA ARG A 15 -15.88 -7.17 3.12
C ARG A 15 -15.25 -7.49 4.47
N LEU A 16 -13.92 -7.55 4.53
CA LEU A 16 -13.15 -7.79 5.76
C LEU A 16 -12.89 -6.51 6.57
N GLN A 17 -13.31 -5.35 6.07
CA GLN A 17 -13.07 -4.03 6.62
C GLN A 17 -11.60 -3.75 6.99
N CYS A 18 -10.66 -4.31 6.23
CA CYS A 18 -9.24 -4.28 6.54
C CYS A 18 -8.44 -3.32 5.63
N PRO A 19 -7.29 -2.80 6.11
CA PRO A 19 -6.46 -1.88 5.33
C PRO A 19 -5.77 -2.58 4.14
N VAL A 20 -5.67 -1.88 3.02
CA VAL A 20 -4.90 -2.29 1.84
C VAL A 20 -3.60 -1.49 1.78
N LEU A 21 -2.48 -2.19 1.84
CA LEU A 21 -1.14 -1.63 1.70
C LEU A 21 -0.53 -2.08 0.38
N THR A 22 0.19 -1.20 -0.30
CA THR A 22 0.88 -1.56 -1.55
C THR A 22 2.39 -1.67 -1.34
N THR A 23 3.05 -2.52 -2.12
CA THR A 23 4.49 -2.33 -2.34
C THR A 23 4.72 -1.03 -3.12
N PHE A 24 5.96 -0.52 -3.13
CA PHE A 24 6.30 0.67 -3.92
C PHE A 24 5.93 0.52 -5.42
N LYS A 25 6.14 -0.68 -5.99
CA LYS A 25 5.81 -0.97 -7.40
C LYS A 25 4.31 -1.00 -7.69
N ALA A 26 3.49 -1.18 -6.67
CA ALA A 26 2.03 -1.21 -6.76
C ALA A 26 1.39 0.11 -6.30
N LYS A 27 2.18 1.18 -6.09
CA LYS A 27 1.60 2.50 -5.80
C LYS A 27 0.62 2.89 -6.92
N GLY A 28 -0.56 3.37 -6.54
CA GLY A 28 -1.62 3.75 -7.47
C GLY A 28 -2.48 2.60 -7.97
N GLN A 29 -2.25 1.36 -7.52
CA GLN A 29 -3.16 0.22 -7.79
C GLN A 29 -4.44 0.27 -6.94
N ILE A 30 -4.39 1.03 -5.84
CA ILE A 30 -5.54 1.52 -5.09
C ILE A 30 -5.27 3.02 -4.86
N PRO A 31 -6.24 3.91 -5.10
CA PRO A 31 -6.02 5.34 -4.88
C PRO A 31 -5.87 5.62 -3.38
N ASP A 32 -4.97 6.53 -3.01
CA ASP A 32 -4.75 6.96 -1.61
C ASP A 32 -5.99 7.70 -1.05
N SER A 33 -7.01 7.99 -1.89
CA SER A 33 -8.33 8.51 -1.51
C SER A 33 -9.30 7.42 -1.04
N HIS A 34 -9.03 6.14 -1.32
CA HIS A 34 -9.90 5.04 -0.90
C HIS A 34 -9.92 4.91 0.64
N PRO A 35 -11.08 4.68 1.28
CA PRO A 35 -11.16 4.66 2.75
C PRO A 35 -10.36 3.55 3.44
N LEU A 36 -9.97 2.51 2.68
CA LEU A 36 -9.13 1.43 3.16
C LEU A 36 -7.66 1.52 2.66
N ALA A 37 -7.28 2.52 1.89
CA ALA A 37 -5.90 2.64 1.41
C ALA A 37 -4.98 3.12 2.53
N GLY A 38 -3.98 2.31 2.90
CA GLY A 38 -2.91 2.73 3.81
C GLY A 38 -1.66 3.28 3.09
N GLY A 39 -1.65 3.23 1.76
CA GLY A 39 -0.54 3.69 0.91
C GLY A 39 0.61 2.69 0.82
N VAL A 40 1.81 3.21 0.55
CA VAL A 40 2.98 2.40 0.25
C VAL A 40 3.67 1.91 1.54
N LEU A 41 3.93 0.62 1.63
CA LEU A 41 4.73 0.02 2.70
C LEU A 41 6.25 0.07 2.38
N GLY A 42 7.05 0.28 3.42
CA GLY A 42 8.51 0.12 3.40
C GLY A 42 9.27 1.43 3.56
N ARG A 43 10.58 1.41 3.26
CA ARG A 43 11.47 2.58 3.46
C ARG A 43 11.05 3.80 2.64
N SER A 44 10.43 3.58 1.49
CA SER A 44 9.86 4.60 0.60
C SER A 44 8.38 4.89 0.90
N GLY A 45 7.88 4.40 2.03
CA GLY A 45 6.46 4.30 2.31
C GLY A 45 5.87 5.46 3.12
N THR A 46 4.56 5.36 3.31
CA THR A 46 3.75 6.23 4.15
C THR A 46 3.83 5.79 5.62
N PRO A 47 3.73 6.72 6.59
CA PRO A 47 3.64 6.35 8.00
C PRO A 47 2.34 5.58 8.33
N ILE A 48 1.29 5.72 7.49
CA ILE A 48 0.03 4.98 7.61
C ILE A 48 0.28 3.49 7.34
N ALA A 49 0.95 3.14 6.24
CA ALA A 49 1.27 1.74 5.93
C ALA A 49 2.17 1.10 7.00
N SER A 50 3.17 1.83 7.51
CA SER A 50 4.01 1.34 8.60
C SER A 50 3.22 1.08 9.89
N HIS A 51 2.22 1.91 10.19
CA HIS A 51 1.33 1.72 11.33
C HIS A 51 0.56 0.40 11.22
N PHE A 52 -0.20 0.21 10.14
CA PHE A 52 -1.00 -1.00 9.97
C PHE A 52 -0.16 -2.27 9.79
N MET A 53 1.04 -2.17 9.20
CA MET A 53 2.00 -3.28 9.20
C MET A 53 2.38 -3.69 10.64
N ASN A 54 2.51 -2.75 11.57
CA ASN A 54 2.85 -3.03 12.97
C ASN A 54 1.65 -3.48 13.82
N GLU A 55 0.43 -3.06 13.49
CA GLU A 55 -0.78 -3.45 14.23
C GLU A 55 -1.43 -4.74 13.70
N ALA A 56 -1.22 -5.11 12.43
CA ALA A 56 -1.85 -6.29 11.84
C ALA A 56 -1.64 -7.60 12.63
N ASP A 57 -2.66 -8.42 12.78
CA ASP A 57 -2.53 -9.76 13.34
C ASP A 57 -2.25 -10.82 12.25
N LEU A 58 -2.60 -10.53 11.01
CA LEU A 58 -2.38 -11.37 9.84
C LEU A 58 -2.11 -10.54 8.58
N LEU A 59 -1.26 -11.07 7.69
CA LEU A 59 -1.01 -10.50 6.37
C LEU A 59 -1.63 -11.40 5.30
N ALA A 60 -2.54 -10.85 4.51
CA ALA A 60 -3.01 -11.46 3.26
C ALA A 60 -2.32 -10.78 2.08
N VAL A 61 -1.38 -11.48 1.46
CA VAL A 61 -0.48 -10.94 0.44
C VAL A 61 -0.86 -11.49 -0.92
N PHE A 62 -1.22 -10.62 -1.85
CA PHE A 62 -1.59 -10.99 -3.21
C PHE A 62 -0.59 -10.42 -4.22
N GLY A 63 0.16 -11.30 -4.90
CA GLY A 63 1.01 -10.93 -6.02
C GLY A 63 2.11 -9.92 -5.68
N ALA A 64 2.70 -10.00 -4.49
CA ALA A 64 3.68 -9.04 -4.03
C ALA A 64 5.10 -9.61 -4.05
N SER A 65 5.94 -9.08 -4.94
CA SER A 65 7.39 -9.30 -4.84
C SER A 65 7.95 -8.40 -3.74
N PHE A 66 8.18 -8.98 -2.57
CA PHE A 66 8.89 -8.28 -1.49
C PHE A 66 10.35 -7.99 -1.84
N SER A 67 10.94 -7.14 -1.01
CA SER A 67 12.37 -6.83 -1.01
C SER A 67 12.79 -6.49 0.42
N ASN A 68 14.10 -6.43 0.68
CA ASN A 68 14.63 -5.96 1.96
C ASN A 68 14.22 -4.50 2.31
N HIS A 69 13.67 -3.75 1.35
CA HIS A 69 13.16 -2.40 1.55
C HIS A 69 11.66 -2.35 1.89
N THR A 70 10.92 -3.45 1.72
CA THR A 70 9.49 -3.52 2.03
C THR A 70 9.26 -3.55 3.53
N GLY A 71 10.14 -4.20 4.31
CA GLY A 71 10.05 -4.21 5.77
C GLY A 71 8.84 -4.99 6.30
N ILE A 72 8.61 -6.17 5.74
CA ILE A 72 7.56 -7.09 6.22
C ILE A 72 7.92 -7.61 7.61
N ALA A 73 6.95 -7.63 8.52
CA ALA A 73 7.14 -8.22 9.83
C ALA A 73 7.14 -9.75 9.72
N GLU A 74 8.33 -10.36 9.76
CA GLU A 74 8.52 -11.81 9.58
C GLU A 74 7.87 -12.67 10.67
N TYR A 75 7.45 -12.05 11.78
CA TYR A 75 6.81 -12.71 12.92
C TYR A 75 5.28 -12.69 12.86
N LYS A 76 4.68 -12.12 11.79
CA LYS A 76 3.23 -12.08 11.61
C LYS A 76 2.74 -13.22 10.74
N PRO A 77 1.66 -13.92 11.13
CA PRO A 77 0.98 -14.90 10.28
C PRO A 77 0.78 -14.36 8.88
N THR A 78 1.31 -15.05 7.88
CA THR A 78 1.31 -14.58 6.49
C THR A 78 0.71 -15.64 5.56
N ILE A 79 -0.39 -15.26 4.89
CA ILE A 79 -0.92 -15.93 3.72
C ILE A 79 -0.35 -15.21 2.50
N HIS A 80 0.31 -15.93 1.60
CA HIS A 80 0.88 -15.34 0.39
C HIS A 80 0.42 -16.12 -0.84
N VAL A 81 -0.33 -15.43 -1.70
CA VAL A 81 -0.83 -15.91 -2.99
C VAL A 81 0.02 -15.33 -4.11
N ASP A 82 0.67 -16.19 -4.89
CA ASP A 82 1.37 -15.79 -6.12
C ASP A 82 1.39 -16.95 -7.13
N TYR A 83 1.33 -16.63 -8.42
CA TYR A 83 1.47 -17.62 -9.49
C TYR A 83 2.95 -17.98 -9.72
N ASP A 84 3.88 -17.12 -9.30
CA ASP A 84 5.32 -17.39 -9.34
C ASP A 84 5.78 -18.02 -8.03
N ALA A 85 6.02 -19.33 -8.06
CA ALA A 85 6.51 -20.10 -6.92
C ALA A 85 7.82 -19.54 -6.33
N MET A 86 8.64 -18.82 -7.12
CA MET A 86 9.90 -18.23 -6.63
C MET A 86 9.69 -17.01 -5.74
N THR A 87 8.47 -16.45 -5.70
CA THR A 87 8.11 -15.33 -4.80
C THR A 87 7.73 -15.83 -3.41
N LEU A 88 7.15 -17.03 -3.33
CA LEU A 88 6.66 -17.63 -2.09
C LEU A 88 7.83 -17.98 -1.15
N GLY A 89 7.86 -17.35 0.02
CA GLY A 89 8.90 -17.60 1.03
C GLY A 89 10.30 -17.09 0.65
N LYS A 90 10.41 -16.21 -0.37
CA LYS A 90 11.70 -15.79 -0.95
C LYS A 90 12.63 -15.08 0.05
N PHE A 91 12.07 -14.27 0.94
CA PHE A 91 12.86 -13.44 1.88
C PHE A 91 12.71 -13.90 3.32
N HIS A 92 11.53 -14.38 3.70
CA HIS A 92 11.21 -14.89 5.03
C HIS A 92 10.22 -16.04 4.89
N SER A 93 10.09 -16.87 5.92
CA SER A 93 9.05 -17.89 5.98
C SER A 93 7.66 -17.28 5.86
N ILE A 94 6.74 -18.04 5.27
CA ILE A 94 5.31 -17.73 5.20
C ILE A 94 4.53 -18.94 5.71
N ASP A 95 3.46 -18.68 6.44
CA ASP A 95 2.67 -19.72 7.11
C ASP A 95 1.79 -20.49 6.12
N VAL A 96 1.19 -19.76 5.17
CA VAL A 96 0.31 -20.34 4.16
C VAL A 96 0.74 -19.88 2.76
N PRO A 97 1.68 -20.60 2.11
CA PRO A 97 1.98 -20.40 0.70
C PRO A 97 0.85 -20.94 -0.18
N VAL A 98 0.26 -20.07 -1.01
CA VAL A 98 -0.71 -20.45 -2.02
C VAL A 98 -0.08 -20.22 -3.39
N TRP A 99 0.36 -21.30 -4.02
CA TRP A 99 0.81 -21.27 -5.40
C TRP A 99 -0.38 -21.44 -6.34
N GLY A 100 -0.82 -20.34 -6.93
CA GLY A 100 -2.05 -20.31 -7.73
C GLY A 100 -2.28 -18.96 -8.38
N GLU A 101 -3.31 -18.89 -9.23
CA GLU A 101 -3.68 -17.61 -9.83
C GLU A 101 -4.42 -16.72 -8.82
N ILE A 102 -4.09 -15.44 -8.82
CA ILE A 102 -4.54 -14.46 -7.82
C ILE A 102 -6.06 -14.28 -7.90
N GLY A 103 -6.61 -14.00 -9.09
CA GLY A 103 -8.05 -13.80 -9.29
C GLY A 103 -8.86 -15.02 -8.85
N VAL A 104 -8.45 -16.22 -9.28
CA VAL A 104 -9.10 -17.48 -8.87
C VAL A 104 -9.09 -17.66 -7.36
N THR A 105 -7.96 -17.34 -6.71
CA THR A 105 -7.86 -17.47 -5.24
C THR A 105 -8.74 -16.45 -4.53
N VAL A 106 -8.81 -15.22 -5.04
CA VAL A 106 -9.67 -14.16 -4.50
C VAL A 106 -11.15 -14.53 -4.64
N ASP A 107 -11.55 -15.05 -5.81
CA ASP A 107 -12.92 -15.54 -6.04
C ASP A 107 -13.30 -16.67 -5.08
N GLU A 108 -12.41 -17.66 -4.90
CA GLU A 108 -12.63 -18.76 -3.95
C GLU A 108 -12.71 -18.27 -2.50
N LEU A 109 -11.94 -17.25 -2.12
CA LEU A 109 -12.05 -16.61 -0.80
C LEU A 109 -13.40 -15.91 -0.65
N HIS A 110 -13.86 -15.18 -1.67
CA HIS A 110 -15.18 -14.56 -1.66
C HIS A 110 -16.31 -15.58 -1.53
N GLU A 111 -16.25 -16.69 -2.26
CA GLU A 111 -17.29 -17.72 -2.21
C GLU A 111 -17.35 -18.48 -0.89
N ARG A 112 -16.20 -18.68 -0.24
CA ARG A 112 -16.09 -19.57 0.93
C ARG A 112 -16.06 -18.88 2.27
N LEU A 113 -15.74 -17.58 2.31
CA LEU A 113 -15.88 -16.82 3.54
C LEU A 113 -17.37 -16.69 3.85
N ASP A 114 -17.74 -16.85 5.12
CA ASP A 114 -19.08 -16.49 5.61
C ASP A 114 -19.18 -14.97 5.80
N GLU A 115 -20.36 -14.47 6.18
CA GLU A 115 -20.48 -13.08 6.60
C GLU A 115 -19.63 -12.84 7.86
N VAL A 116 -18.72 -11.85 7.78
CA VAL A 116 -17.78 -11.54 8.86
C VAL A 116 -18.20 -10.23 9.50
N GLU A 117 -18.52 -10.26 10.78
CA GLU A 117 -18.62 -9.03 11.59
C GLU A 117 -17.20 -8.56 11.94
N ALA A 118 -16.58 -7.80 11.04
CA ALA A 118 -15.25 -7.23 11.23
C ALA A 118 -15.32 -5.80 11.82
N GLU A 119 -14.39 -5.49 12.72
CA GLU A 119 -14.19 -4.12 13.21
C GLU A 119 -13.62 -3.25 12.09
N SER A 120 -14.30 -2.13 11.80
CA SER A 120 -13.89 -1.27 10.70
C SER A 120 -12.64 -0.46 11.01
N GLN A 121 -11.61 -0.63 10.18
CA GLN A 121 -10.37 0.12 10.29
C GLN A 121 -10.42 1.50 9.60
N ARG A 122 -11.57 1.88 9.00
CA ARG A 122 -11.72 3.11 8.19
C ARG A 122 -11.51 4.39 9.01
N GLU A 123 -11.99 4.43 10.25
CA GLU A 123 -11.83 5.59 11.12
C GLU A 123 -10.35 5.82 11.45
N GLU A 124 -9.66 4.76 11.87
CA GLU A 124 -8.23 4.85 12.17
C GLU A 124 -7.41 5.23 10.93
N ILE A 125 -7.69 4.64 9.76
CA ILE A 125 -7.04 5.03 8.49
C ILE A 125 -7.22 6.53 8.22
N THR A 126 -8.43 7.05 8.41
CA THR A 126 -8.76 8.47 8.22
C THR A 126 -7.93 9.35 9.16
N ASP A 127 -7.84 9.00 10.44
CA ASP A 127 -7.05 9.73 11.43
C ASP A 127 -5.55 9.70 11.11
N ARG A 128 -5.02 8.54 10.70
CA ARG A 128 -3.61 8.39 10.30
C ARG A 128 -3.29 9.25 9.07
N TRP A 129 -4.18 9.32 8.09
CA TRP A 129 -4.02 10.22 6.94
C TRP A 129 -4.11 11.69 7.33
N ALA A 130 -5.01 12.06 8.25
CA ALA A 130 -5.11 13.43 8.75
C ALA A 130 -3.80 13.89 9.41
N ILE A 131 -3.24 13.07 10.31
CA ILE A 131 -1.94 13.31 10.95
C ILE A 131 -0.84 13.47 9.90
N TRP A 132 -0.77 12.58 8.90
CA TRP A 132 0.25 12.66 7.87
C TRP A 132 0.10 13.90 6.99
N ARG A 133 -1.13 14.26 6.60
CA ARG A 133 -1.41 15.45 5.78
C ARG A 133 -1.10 16.75 6.54
N GLU A 134 -1.34 16.80 7.84
CA GLU A 134 -0.91 17.90 8.71
C GLU A 134 0.62 18.00 8.77
N GLU A 135 1.31 16.87 8.93
CA GLU A 135 2.77 16.84 8.91
C GLU A 135 3.34 17.32 7.57
N LYS A 136 2.76 16.89 6.44
CA LYS A 136 3.12 17.39 5.12
C LYS A 136 2.89 18.91 5.03
N ALA A 137 1.79 19.43 5.58
CA ALA A 137 1.52 20.87 5.59
C ALA A 137 2.56 21.65 6.40
N SER A 138 2.94 21.15 7.58
CA SER A 138 4.01 21.71 8.40
C SER A 138 5.35 21.72 7.64
N ARG A 139 5.71 20.61 6.97
CA ARG A 139 6.91 20.52 6.14
C ARG A 139 6.89 21.50 4.97
N ARG A 140 5.74 21.74 4.33
CA ARG A 140 5.58 22.74 3.27
C ARG A 140 5.78 24.17 3.76
N ALA A 141 5.33 24.49 4.98
CA ALA A 141 5.48 25.81 5.57
C ALA A 141 6.95 26.16 5.86
N GLY A 142 7.82 25.17 6.01
CA GLY A 142 9.26 25.36 6.11
C GLY A 142 9.86 25.84 4.79
N ILE A 143 10.35 27.08 4.75
CA ILE A 143 11.07 27.65 3.61
C ILE A 143 12.55 27.26 3.74
N PRO A 144 13.09 26.38 2.89
CA PRO A 144 14.50 26.03 2.96
C PRO A 144 15.37 27.20 2.44
N GLU A 145 16.58 27.34 2.97
CA GLU A 145 17.57 28.33 2.48
C GLU A 145 17.93 28.11 1.00
N ARG A 146 17.80 26.88 0.50
CA ARG A 146 18.01 26.49 -0.90
C ARG A 146 17.06 25.39 -1.34
N GLY A 147 16.62 25.47 -2.60
CA GLY A 147 15.84 24.43 -3.27
C GLY A 147 14.36 24.43 -2.86
N VAL A 148 13.68 23.33 -3.15
CA VAL A 148 12.27 23.09 -2.81
C VAL A 148 12.21 21.79 -2.02
N ASN A 149 11.47 21.79 -0.90
CA ASN A 149 11.29 20.57 -0.11
C ASN A 149 10.34 19.60 -0.83
N TYR A 150 10.49 18.29 -0.56
CA TYR A 150 9.68 17.26 -1.22
C TYR A 150 8.18 17.43 -0.97
N ALA A 151 7.77 17.84 0.23
CA ALA A 151 6.35 18.01 0.55
C ALA A 151 5.69 19.08 -0.34
N THR A 152 6.42 20.14 -0.69
CA THR A 152 5.95 21.19 -1.61
C THR A 152 5.95 20.70 -3.05
N ALA A 153 7.03 20.05 -3.49
CA ALA A 153 7.12 19.54 -4.86
C ALA A 153 6.03 18.49 -5.17
N PHE A 154 5.81 17.54 -4.26
CA PHE A 154 4.82 16.48 -4.47
C PHE A 154 3.37 16.92 -4.22
N GLU A 155 3.12 17.94 -3.40
CA GLU A 155 1.78 18.56 -3.34
C GLU A 155 1.42 19.19 -4.69
N ALA A 156 2.35 19.93 -5.28
CA ALA A 156 2.14 20.49 -6.61
C ALA A 156 1.95 19.39 -7.67
N MET A 157 2.69 18.28 -7.58
CA MET A 157 2.48 17.14 -8.46
C MET A 157 1.10 16.51 -8.28
N THR A 158 0.68 16.20 -7.06
CA THR A 158 -0.66 15.63 -6.80
C THR A 158 -1.77 16.51 -7.37
N ARG A 159 -1.62 17.85 -7.33
CA ARG A 159 -2.63 18.77 -7.87
C ARG A 159 -2.61 18.95 -9.39
N LEU A 160 -1.45 18.76 -10.04
CA LEU A 160 -1.24 19.17 -11.44
C LEU A 160 -1.01 18.02 -12.40
N VAL A 161 -0.55 16.86 -11.91
CA VAL A 161 -0.28 15.69 -12.74
C VAL A 161 -1.62 15.05 -13.11
N PRO A 162 -1.91 14.84 -14.41
CA PRO A 162 -3.10 14.13 -14.85
C PRO A 162 -3.18 12.70 -14.29
N ASP A 163 -4.39 12.20 -14.07
CA ASP A 163 -4.61 10.86 -13.52
C ASP A 163 -4.02 9.74 -14.41
N ASP A 164 -3.98 9.94 -15.72
CA ASP A 164 -3.44 9.00 -16.72
C ASP A 164 -1.94 9.20 -17.03
N ALA A 165 -1.24 10.03 -16.26
CA ALA A 165 0.16 10.35 -16.51
C ALA A 165 1.09 9.15 -16.29
N ILE A 166 2.01 8.94 -17.23
CA ILE A 166 3.12 8.00 -17.06
C ILE A 166 4.28 8.72 -16.35
N ILE A 167 4.59 8.29 -15.13
CA ILE A 167 5.64 8.91 -14.30
C ILE A 167 6.86 7.97 -14.22
N PRO A 168 7.93 8.20 -15.00
CA PRO A 168 9.18 7.50 -14.81
C PRO A 168 9.87 8.00 -13.53
N VAL A 169 10.32 7.07 -12.69
CA VAL A 169 10.99 7.39 -11.41
C VAL A 169 12.40 6.84 -11.44
N ASP A 170 13.40 7.73 -11.44
CA ASP A 170 14.82 7.36 -11.31
C ASP A 170 15.12 6.82 -9.90
N VAL A 171 16.31 6.25 -9.68
CA VAL A 171 16.76 5.67 -8.41
C VAL A 171 17.47 6.72 -7.55
N GLY A 172 16.93 6.98 -6.36
CA GLY A 172 17.53 7.89 -5.38
C GLY A 172 16.52 8.38 -4.36
N ASN A 173 16.86 9.46 -3.65
CA ASN A 173 15.95 10.07 -2.67
C ASN A 173 14.63 10.54 -3.30
N ASN A 174 14.63 10.83 -4.60
CA ASN A 174 13.42 11.10 -5.37
C ASN A 174 12.45 9.90 -5.36
N THR A 175 12.94 8.66 -5.46
CA THR A 175 12.12 7.44 -5.39
C THR A 175 11.46 7.30 -4.02
N TYR A 176 12.25 7.48 -2.96
CA TYR A 176 11.76 7.41 -1.59
C TYR A 176 10.72 8.50 -1.32
N ALA A 177 10.97 9.70 -1.83
CA ALA A 177 10.05 10.81 -1.69
C ALA A 177 8.78 10.61 -2.52
N PHE A 178 8.87 10.06 -3.74
CA PHE A 178 7.70 9.75 -4.57
C PHE A 178 6.75 8.80 -3.85
N GLY A 179 7.25 7.69 -3.30
CA GLY A 179 6.42 6.71 -2.60
C GLY A 179 5.74 7.27 -1.35
N ARG A 180 6.43 8.21 -0.67
CA ARG A 180 6.00 8.77 0.62
C ARG A 180 5.08 9.99 0.49
N TYR A 181 5.27 10.85 -0.52
CA TYR A 181 4.59 12.14 -0.58
C TYR A 181 3.61 12.31 -1.74
N PHE A 182 3.82 11.64 -2.87
CA PHE A 182 2.87 11.69 -3.97
C PHE A 182 1.62 10.91 -3.56
N GLU A 183 0.44 11.53 -3.63
CA GLU A 183 -0.84 10.87 -3.37
C GLU A 183 -1.60 10.78 -4.70
N PRO A 184 -1.84 9.58 -5.24
CA PRO A 184 -2.74 9.37 -6.35
C PRO A 184 -4.19 9.26 -5.88
N GLU A 185 -5.08 10.05 -6.48
CA GLU A 185 -6.46 10.21 -5.98
C GLU A 185 -7.52 9.52 -6.85
N HIS A 186 -7.29 9.38 -8.15
CA HIS A 186 -8.30 8.94 -9.14
C HIS A 186 -7.77 7.94 -10.18
N GLN A 187 -6.70 7.22 -9.85
CA GLN A 187 -6.05 6.24 -10.72
C GLN A 187 -6.74 4.89 -10.72
#